data_AF-A0A961ENW4-F1
#
_entry.id   AF-A0A961ENW4-F1
#
_cell.length_a   1.000
_cell.length_b   1.000
_cell.length_c   1.000
_cell.angle_alpha   90.00
_cell.angle_beta   90.00
_cell.angle_gamma   90.00
#
_symmetry.space_group_name_H-M   'P 1'
#
loop_
_entity.id
_entity.type
_entity.pdbx_description
1 polymer ?
#
loop_
_entity_poly.entity_id
_entity_poly.type
_entity_poly.pdbx_seq_one_letter_code
_entity_poly.pdbx_strand_id
1 'polypeptide(L)' 'EDGTVADYPLNSRLVALNPAELASCPLTIGVAAGPEKVQPIRAALNGNLLDALIVDEETATSVLESFGKVRNVA' A
#
# COMPACT_ATOMS: atom_id res chain seq x y z
N GLU A 1 -0.50 -9.21 3.17
CA GLU A 1 0.14 -9.47 1.85
C GLU A 1 -0.76 -9.06 0.69
N ASP A 2 -2.06 -9.27 0.81
CA ASP A 2 -3.10 -9.01 -0.19
C ASP A 2 -3.82 -7.67 -0.02
N GLY A 3 -3.53 -6.93 1.06
CA GLY A 3 -4.17 -5.66 1.36
C GLY A 3 -5.53 -5.79 2.07
N THR A 4 -5.92 -7.00 2.48
CA THR A 4 -7.11 -7.18 3.30
C THR A 4 -6.89 -6.63 4.71
N VAL A 5 -7.95 -6.05 5.30
CA VAL A 5 -7.91 -5.56 6.68
C VAL A 5 -7.73 -6.75 7.60
N ALA A 6 -6.66 -6.74 8.40
CA ALA A 6 -6.39 -7.80 9.35
C ALA A 6 -7.51 -7.92 10.39
N ASP A 7 -7.91 -9.15 10.71
CA ASP A 7 -8.83 -9.40 11.83
C ASP A 7 -8.09 -9.16 13.15
N TYR A 8 -8.20 -7.93 13.66
CA TYR A 8 -7.48 -7.47 14.83
C TYR A 8 -8.44 -6.76 15.81
N PRO A 9 -8.53 -7.21 17.07
CA PRO A 9 -9.53 -6.69 18.02
C PRO A 9 -9.45 -5.18 18.31
N LEU A 10 -8.30 -4.54 18.07
CA LEU A 10 -8.17 -3.09 18.27
C LEU A 10 -8.78 -2.27 17.13
N ASN A 11 -9.05 -2.86 15.96
CA ASN A 11 -9.64 -2.13 14.84
C ASN A 11 -11.02 -1.56 15.20
N SER A 12 -11.82 -2.28 16.00
CA SER A 12 -13.15 -1.83 16.45
C SER A 12 -13.10 -0.69 17.47
N ARG A 13 -11.90 -0.30 17.93
CA ARG A 13 -11.69 0.77 18.91
C ARG A 13 -11.13 2.04 18.27
N LEU A 14 -10.85 2.02 16.97
CA LEU A 14 -10.33 3.17 16.24
C LEU A 14 -11.47 4.11 15.85
N VAL A 15 -11.31 5.40 16.14
CA VAL A 15 -12.12 6.47 15.54
C VAL A 15 -11.38 6.95 14.30
N ALA A 16 -11.57 6.23 13.20
CA ALA A 16 -10.93 6.48 11.92
C ALA A 16 -11.82 5.97 10.79
N LEU A 17 -11.52 6.41 9.58
CA LEU A 17 -12.15 5.92 8.36
C LEU A 17 -11.79 4.44 8.12
N ASN A 18 -12.77 3.61 7.75
CA ASN A 18 -12.52 2.23 7.37
C ASN A 18 -11.75 2.22 6.04
N PRO A 19 -10.66 1.43 5.88
CA PRO A 19 -9.91 1.37 4.62
C PRO A 19 -10.77 1.18 3.35
N ALA A 20 -11.90 0.46 3.42
CA ALA A 20 -12.81 0.30 2.29
C ALA A 20 -13.49 1.62 1.85
N GLU A 21 -13.64 2.58 2.74
CA GLU A 21 -14.22 3.90 2.45
C GLU A 21 -13.26 4.80 1.67
N LEU A 22 -11.94 4.49 1.61
CA LEU A 22 -10.98 5.23 0.80
C LEU A 22 -11.37 5.23 -0.68
N ALA A 23 -12.04 4.18 -1.16
CA ALA A 23 -12.55 4.10 -2.52
C ALA A 23 -13.60 5.17 -2.87
N SER A 24 -14.17 5.85 -1.86
CA SER A 24 -15.08 6.99 -2.07
C SER A 24 -14.34 8.32 -2.28
N CYS A 25 -13.06 8.39 -1.89
CA CYS A 25 -12.23 9.55 -2.15
C CYS A 25 -11.90 9.61 -3.65
N PRO A 26 -12.07 10.76 -4.34
CA PRO A 26 -11.75 10.87 -5.76
C PRO A 26 -10.27 10.64 -6.10
N LEU A 27 -9.38 10.79 -5.10
CA LEU A 27 -7.95 10.58 -5.22
C LEU A 27 -7.36 10.27 -3.85
N THR A 28 -6.76 9.10 -3.71
CA THR A 28 -6.07 8.62 -2.52
C THR A 28 -4.57 8.50 -2.80
N ILE A 29 -3.76 9.28 -2.08
CA ILE A 29 -2.31 9.32 -2.27
C ILE A 29 -1.62 8.72 -1.03
N GLY A 30 -0.81 7.69 -1.23
CA GLY A 30 0.10 7.17 -0.21
C GLY A 30 1.45 7.87 -0.26
N VAL A 31 2.06 8.11 0.91
CA VAL A 31 3.43 8.60 1.02
C VAL A 31 4.18 7.70 2.00
N ALA A 32 5.26 7.07 1.53
CA ALA A 32 6.05 6.17 2.35
C ALA A 32 7.52 6.13 1.87
N ALA A 33 8.42 5.85 2.79
CA ALA A 33 9.86 5.77 2.55
C ALA A 33 10.46 4.76 3.54
N GLY A 34 11.56 4.11 3.15
CA GLY A 34 12.32 3.20 3.98
C GLY A 34 12.09 1.70 3.70
N PRO A 35 13.13 0.86 3.88
CA PRO A 35 13.09 -0.57 3.55
C PRO A 35 12.08 -1.35 4.41
N GLU A 36 11.79 -0.92 5.63
CA GLU A 36 10.79 -1.54 6.49
C GLU A 36 9.35 -1.38 5.98
N LYS A 37 9.14 -0.48 5.01
CA LYS A 37 7.84 -0.22 4.39
C LYS A 37 7.57 -1.03 3.13
N VAL A 38 8.55 -1.80 2.62
CA VAL A 38 8.39 -2.58 1.39
C VAL A 38 7.18 -3.53 1.45
N GLN A 39 7.07 -4.33 2.51
CA GLN A 39 5.95 -5.27 2.65
C GLN A 39 4.59 -4.57 2.87
N PRO A 40 4.47 -3.56 3.76
CA PRO A 40 3.24 -2.77 3.86
C PRO A 40 2.81 -2.10 2.56
N ILE A 41 3.74 -1.51 1.81
CA ILE A 41 3.45 -0.88 0.51
C ILE A 41 2.92 -1.93 -0.47
N ARG A 42 3.59 -3.09 -0.57
CA ARG A 42 3.15 -4.20 -1.43
C ARG A 42 1.72 -4.62 -1.11
N ALA A 43 1.38 -4.75 0.18
CA ALA A 43 0.03 -5.11 0.60
C ALA A 43 -1.00 -4.03 0.23
N ALA A 44 -0.71 -2.75 0.48
CA ALA A 44 -1.62 -1.66 0.13
C ALA A 44 -1.89 -1.56 -1.39
N LEU A 45 -0.85 -1.80 -2.20
CA LEU A 45 -0.97 -1.86 -3.66
C LEU A 45 -1.78 -3.06 -4.13
N ASN A 46 -1.54 -4.26 -3.58
CA ASN A 46 -2.34 -5.46 -3.90
C ASN A 46 -3.83 -5.29 -3.52
N GLY A 47 -4.10 -4.54 -2.45
CA GLY A 47 -5.46 -4.26 -1.99
C GLY A 47 -6.16 -3.11 -2.73
N ASN A 48 -5.51 -2.49 -3.73
CA ASN A 48 -6.01 -1.30 -4.43
C ASN A 48 -6.49 -0.19 -3.49
N LEU A 49 -5.76 0.06 -2.39
CA LEU A 49 -6.13 1.06 -1.38
C LEU A 49 -5.71 2.48 -1.75
N LEU A 50 -4.88 2.64 -2.78
CA LEU A 50 -4.26 3.90 -3.20
C LEU A 50 -4.41 4.07 -4.71
N ASP A 51 -4.65 5.30 -5.15
CA ASP A 51 -4.63 5.68 -6.57
C ASP A 51 -3.24 6.12 -7.03
N ALA A 52 -2.48 6.73 -6.12
CA ALA A 52 -1.11 7.18 -6.37
C ALA A 52 -0.22 6.93 -5.15
N LEU A 53 1.08 6.76 -5.40
CA LEU A 53 2.08 6.51 -4.36
C LEU A 53 3.32 7.37 -4.60
N ILE A 54 3.74 8.08 -3.55
CA ILE A 54 5.01 8.82 -3.49
C ILE A 54 5.97 8.02 -2.62
N VAL A 55 7.14 7.68 -3.19
CA VAL A 55 8.21 6.89 -2.56
C VAL A 55 9.58 7.39 -2.99
N ASP A 56 10.61 7.13 -2.18
CA ASP A 56 12.00 7.29 -2.60
C ASP A 56 12.45 6.16 -3.55
N GLU A 57 13.58 6.37 -4.22
CA GLU A 57 14.14 5.47 -5.24
C GLU A 57 14.50 4.09 -4.69
N GLU A 58 15.11 4.02 -3.51
CA GLU A 58 15.55 2.77 -2.89
C GLU A 58 14.36 1.88 -2.51
N THR A 59 13.34 2.49 -1.90
CA THR A 59 12.09 1.83 -1.51
C THR A 59 11.30 1.40 -2.74
N ALA A 60 11.20 2.26 -3.76
CA ALA A 60 10.54 1.94 -5.02
C ALA A 60 11.15 0.71 -5.69
N THR A 61 12.49 0.68 -5.80
CA THR A 61 13.24 -0.43 -6.38
C THR A 61 12.97 -1.73 -5.62
N SER A 62 13.07 -1.68 -4.28
CA SER A 62 12.82 -2.83 -3.42
C SER A 62 11.38 -3.36 -3.52
N VAL A 63 10.40 -2.45 -3.65
CA VAL A 63 9.00 -2.82 -3.86
C VAL A 63 8.81 -3.50 -5.22
N LEU A 64 9.39 -2.97 -6.30
CA LEU A 64 9.31 -3.57 -7.64
C LEU A 64 9.92 -4.98 -7.67
N GLU A 65 11.08 -5.17 -7.05
CA GLU A 65 11.72 -6.49 -6.92
C GLU A 65 10.84 -7.49 -6.15
N SER A 66 10.07 -7.01 -5.18
CA SER A 66 9.16 -7.83 -4.38
C SER A 66 7.90 -8.34 -5.12
N PHE A 67 7.55 -7.75 -6.27
CA PHE A 67 6.39 -8.15 -7.09
C PHE A 67 6.69 -9.27 -8.10
N GLY A 68 7.93 -9.75 -8.19
CA GLY A 68 8.35 -10.76 -9.18
C GLY A 68 8.51 -10.17 -10.59
N LYS A 69 8.89 -11.01 -11.58
CA LYS A 69 9.45 -10.61 -12.90
C LYS A 69 8.86 -9.29 -13.44
N VAL A 70 9.67 -8.24 -13.33
CA VAL A 70 9.43 -6.93 -13.92
C VAL A 70 9.28 -7.12 -15.43
N ARG A 71 8.08 -6.85 -15.95
CA ARG A 71 7.89 -6.70 -17.40
C ARG A 71 8.50 -5.36 -17.75
N ASN A 72 9.71 -5.40 -18.31
CA ASN A 72 10.34 -4.20 -18.84
C ASN A 72 9.48 -3.73 -20.02
N VAL A 73 8.93 -2.53 -19.92
CA VAL A 73 8.05 -1.90 -20.93
C VAL A 73 8.79 -0.80 -21.71
N ALA A 74 10.12 -0.76 -21.58
CA ALA A 74 11.01 0.05 -22.41
C ALA A 74 11.46 -0.70 -23.66
#